data_AF-A0A4R4X9Y6-F1
#
_entry.id   AF-A0A4R4X9Y6-F1
#
_cell.length_a   1.000
_cell.length_b   1.000
_cell.length_c   1.000
_cell.angle_alpha   90.00
_cell.angle_beta   90.00
_cell.angle_gamma   90.00
#
_symmetry.space_group_name_H-M   'P 1'
#
loop_
_entity.id
_entity.type
_entity.pdbx_description
1 polymer ?
#
loop_
_entity_poly.entity_id
_entity_poly.type
_entity_poly.pdbx_seq_one_letter_code
_entity_poly.pdbx_strand_id
1 'polypeptide(L)'
;MSKRNPERPWATGVLVLAGAISLSFNTVHSVDHTSLDAPLALLYGSGPVVLAAAQSHVVALQAARGELVDGWRRAFTFGLVIGALALSFLGIFDLLQHAVPDPIPLTSVNEPAVLTPIVVDLMAIAALAELLRPGLPAHRANQTPHIPHAEARTAPAPRTDDPHRTELLRTVPAPRRTDGPHTPVPARPHTTPRTQEAPQTFPAPHAEPPAPAGEREPASPAPHDSPHAAAARGATVTSINGAATRAEWSARIADEIRTARADGRTWEPDYDDLMARTGFKRRWCEARVQEARTEVARTDRAEAARPREPHADGDDPERADRTGTDY
;
A
#
# COMPACT_ATOMS: atom_id res chain seq x y z
N MET A 1 -17.52 23.00 35.46
CA MET A 1 -16.27 22.80 34.71
C MET A 1 -16.15 21.33 34.33
N SER A 2 -16.29 21.00 33.04
CA SER A 2 -16.15 19.62 32.57
C SER A 2 -14.68 19.21 32.63
N LYS A 3 -14.33 18.14 33.35
CA LYS A 3 -12.97 17.58 33.36
C LYS A 3 -12.64 17.15 31.93
N ARG A 4 -11.77 17.88 31.23
CA ARG A 4 -11.26 17.47 29.92
C ARG A 4 -10.47 16.17 30.13
N ASN A 5 -10.80 15.11 29.37
CA ASN A 5 -10.01 13.89 29.38
C ASN A 5 -8.60 14.20 28.86
N PRO A 6 -7.54 14.03 29.67
CA PRO A 6 -6.17 14.35 29.29
C PRO A 6 -5.62 13.45 28.18
N GLU A 7 -6.30 12.34 27.87
CA GLU A 7 -5.86 11.33 26.89
C GLU A 7 -6.15 11.73 25.43
N ARG A 8 -7.12 12.63 25.19
CA ARG A 8 -7.49 13.09 23.84
C ARG A 8 -6.40 13.84 23.06
N PRO A 9 -5.65 14.79 23.66
CA PRO A 9 -4.57 15.48 22.95
C PRO A 9 -3.44 14.53 22.51
N TRP A 10 -3.12 13.50 23.32
CA TRP A 10 -2.13 12.49 22.94
C TRP A 10 -2.58 11.71 21.70
N ALA A 11 -3.82 11.20 21.70
CA ALA A 11 -4.35 10.44 20.56
C ALA A 11 -4.37 11.26 19.27
N THR A 12 -4.69 12.56 19.36
CA THR A 12 -4.64 13.46 18.20
C THR A 12 -3.20 13.64 17.70
N GLY A 13 -2.24 13.83 18.61
CA GLY A 13 -0.82 13.96 18.25
C GLY A 13 -0.28 12.72 17.53
N VAL A 14 -0.62 11.52 18.02
CA VAL A 14 -0.22 10.24 17.41
C VAL A 14 -0.80 10.09 16.00
N LEU A 15 -2.08 10.42 15.80
CA LEU A 15 -2.70 10.33 14.47
C LEU A 15 -2.10 11.30 13.45
N VAL A 16 -1.76 12.52 13.88
CA VAL A 16 -1.10 13.50 13.00
C VAL A 16 0.30 13.01 12.61
N LEU A 17 1.07 12.51 13.57
CA LEU A 17 2.40 11.97 13.30
C LEU A 17 2.33 10.75 12.37
N ALA A 18 1.40 9.84 12.62
CA ALA A 18 1.19 8.67 11.77
C ALA A 18 0.83 9.07 10.34
N GLY A 19 -0.12 10.01 10.18
CA GLY A 19 -0.47 10.54 8.87
C GLY A 19 0.72 11.18 8.14
N ALA A 20 1.57 11.94 8.84
CA ALA A 20 2.74 12.55 8.24
C ALA A 20 3.79 11.52 7.77
N ILE A 21 4.01 10.47 8.57
CA ILE A 21 4.93 9.38 8.23
C ILE A 21 4.40 8.59 7.03
N SER A 22 3.13 8.16 7.06
CA SER A 22 2.52 7.43 5.94
C SER A 22 2.49 8.28 4.67
N LEU A 23 2.21 9.58 4.77
CA LEU A 23 2.25 10.50 3.63
C LEU A 23 3.65 10.56 3.01
N SER A 24 4.69 10.67 3.84
CA SER A 24 6.08 10.75 3.37
C SER A 24 6.49 9.45 2.67
N PHE A 25 6.24 8.30 3.29
CA PHE A 25 6.57 7.00 2.73
C PHE A 25 5.81 6.71 1.43
N ASN A 26 4.49 6.92 1.42
CA ASN A 26 3.69 6.67 0.22
C ASN A 26 4.06 7.61 -0.93
N THR A 27 4.42 8.87 -0.63
CA THR A 27 4.85 9.81 -1.68
C THR A 27 6.19 9.37 -2.28
N VAL A 28 7.19 9.05 -1.45
CA VAL A 28 8.49 8.55 -1.93
C VAL A 28 8.32 7.26 -2.72
N HIS A 29 7.59 6.28 -2.18
CA HIS A 29 7.32 5.01 -2.87
C HIS A 29 6.62 5.24 -4.21
N SER A 30 5.62 6.11 -4.25
CA SER A 30 4.91 6.39 -5.48
C SER A 30 5.83 7.00 -6.54
N VAL A 31 6.69 7.95 -6.16
CA VAL A 31 7.54 8.68 -7.11
C VAL A 31 8.69 7.79 -7.61
N ASP A 32 9.29 6.99 -6.74
CA ASP A 32 10.51 6.24 -7.06
C ASP A 32 10.23 4.84 -7.64
N HIS A 33 9.07 4.26 -7.32
CA HIS A 33 8.78 2.85 -7.62
C HIS A 33 7.55 2.64 -8.51
N THR A 34 6.71 3.65 -8.75
CA THR A 34 5.63 3.50 -9.73
C THR A 34 6.05 4.05 -11.09
N SER A 35 5.60 3.41 -12.17
CA SER A 35 5.77 3.93 -13.53
C SER A 35 4.77 5.04 -13.87
N LEU A 36 4.13 5.64 -12.85
CA LEU A 36 3.17 6.72 -13.04
C LEU A 36 3.91 8.04 -13.28
N ASP A 37 3.31 8.92 -14.07
CA ASP A 37 3.79 10.30 -14.16
C ASP A 37 3.79 10.94 -12.76
N ALA A 38 4.79 11.77 -12.46
CA ALA A 38 4.99 12.41 -11.15
C ALA A 38 3.69 12.98 -10.49
N PRO A 39 2.81 13.71 -11.19
CA PRO A 39 1.56 14.18 -10.58
C PRO A 39 0.59 13.05 -10.19
N LEU A 40 0.52 11.98 -10.99
CA LEU A 40 -0.31 10.81 -10.71
C LEU A 40 0.28 9.97 -9.59
N ALA A 41 1.60 9.79 -9.57
CA ALA A 41 2.33 9.16 -8.48
C ALA A 41 2.03 9.89 -7.16
N LEU A 42 2.21 11.21 -7.14
CA LEU A 42 1.95 12.01 -5.94
C LEU A 42 0.49 11.92 -5.49
N LEU A 43 -0.48 11.96 -6.41
CA LEU A 43 -1.90 11.81 -6.09
C LEU A 43 -2.20 10.39 -5.54
N TYR A 44 -1.58 9.36 -6.11
CA TYR A 44 -1.73 7.97 -5.69
C TYR A 44 -1.16 7.74 -4.29
N GLY A 45 0.04 8.26 -4.01
CA GLY A 45 0.70 8.12 -2.71
C GLY A 45 0.04 8.97 -1.61
N SER A 46 -0.30 10.23 -1.91
CA SER A 46 -0.81 11.17 -0.90
C SER A 46 -2.33 11.14 -0.74
N GLY A 47 -3.07 10.83 -1.80
CA GLY A 47 -4.54 10.96 -1.85
C GLY A 47 -5.26 10.20 -0.72
N PRO A 48 -4.99 8.90 -0.51
CA PRO A 48 -5.61 8.14 0.56
C PRO A 48 -5.33 8.72 1.96
N VAL A 49 -4.10 9.18 2.19
CA VAL A 49 -3.66 9.72 3.49
C VAL A 49 -4.32 11.07 3.77
N VAL A 50 -4.33 11.97 2.79
CA VAL A 50 -5.00 13.28 2.90
C VAL A 50 -6.50 13.10 3.10
N LEU A 51 -7.14 12.16 2.39
CA LEU A 51 -8.55 11.87 2.56
C LEU A 51 -8.86 11.33 3.97
N ALA A 52 -8.05 10.40 4.47
CA ALA A 52 -8.20 9.85 5.82
C ALA A 52 -7.98 10.93 6.90
N ALA A 53 -6.99 11.81 6.72
CA ALA A 53 -6.73 12.93 7.63
C ALA A 53 -7.87 13.95 7.64
N ALA A 54 -8.39 14.31 6.46
CA ALA A 54 -9.52 15.23 6.33
C ALA A 54 -10.79 14.68 7.01
N GLN A 55 -11.12 13.41 6.81
CA GLN A 55 -12.27 12.77 7.45
C GLN A 55 -12.09 12.65 8.97
N SER A 56 -10.89 12.29 9.42
CA SER A 56 -10.55 12.24 10.84
C SER A 56 -10.68 13.62 11.50
N HIS A 57 -10.27 14.69 10.81
CA HIS A 57 -10.41 16.06 11.28
C HIS A 57 -11.88 16.49 11.39
N VAL A 58 -12.72 16.15 10.41
CA VAL A 58 -14.17 16.42 10.45
C VAL A 58 -14.82 15.72 11.65
N VAL A 59 -14.50 14.44 11.88
CA VAL A 59 -15.02 13.70 13.04
C VAL A 59 -14.53 14.30 14.36
N ALA A 60 -13.26 14.70 14.43
CA ALA A 60 -12.70 15.34 15.62
C ALA A 60 -13.39 16.68 15.93
N LEU A 61 -13.67 17.51 14.90
CA LEU A 61 -14.40 18.77 15.07
C LEU A 61 -15.85 18.53 15.54
N GLN A 62 -16.55 17.55 14.98
CA GLN A 62 -17.90 17.19 15.42
C GLN A 62 -17.92 16.70 16.87
N ALA A 63 -16.97 15.84 17.23
CA ALA A 63 -16.81 15.34 18.60
C ALA A 63 -16.46 16.49 19.58
N ALA A 64 -15.67 17.47 19.15
CA ALA A 64 -15.35 18.66 19.95
C ALA A 64 -16.57 19.58 20.18
N ARG A 65 -17.51 19.61 19.22
CA ARG A 65 -18.79 20.33 19.35
C ARG A 65 -19.83 19.61 20.20
N GLY A 66 -19.55 18.36 20.61
CA GLY A 66 -20.51 17.54 21.35
C GLY A 66 -21.66 17.02 20.47
N GLU A 67 -21.53 17.08 19.15
CA GLU A 67 -22.49 16.49 18.22
C GLU A 67 -22.43 14.96 18.30
N LEU A 68 -23.58 14.31 18.31
CA LEU A 68 -23.67 12.85 18.20
C LEU A 68 -23.19 12.45 16.80
N VAL A 69 -21.97 11.93 16.72
CA VAL A 69 -21.45 11.36 15.47
C VAL A 69 -22.25 10.09 15.17
N ASP A 70 -23.05 10.12 14.09
CA ASP A 70 -23.83 8.99 13.60
C ASP A 70 -22.96 7.73 13.48
N GLY A 71 -23.55 6.57 13.83
CA GLY A 71 -22.86 5.28 13.77
C GLY A 71 -22.27 4.98 12.38
N TRP A 72 -22.96 5.40 11.32
CA TRP A 72 -22.48 5.25 9.94
C TRP A 72 -21.20 6.05 9.67
N ARG A 73 -21.10 7.30 10.16
CA ARG A 73 -19.88 8.12 9.99
C ARG A 73 -18.69 7.54 10.75
N ARG A 74 -18.94 6.98 11.95
CA ARG A 74 -17.90 6.25 12.71
C ARG A 74 -17.41 5.03 11.93
N ALA A 75 -18.34 4.22 11.43
CA ALA A 75 -18.02 3.03 10.64
C ALA A 75 -17.25 3.41 9.36
N PHE A 76 -17.65 4.47 8.67
CA PHE A 76 -16.98 4.98 7.48
C PHE A 76 -15.55 5.45 7.77
N THR A 77 -15.36 6.24 8.83
CA THR A 77 -14.03 6.72 9.26
C THR A 77 -13.13 5.56 9.64
N PHE A 78 -13.68 4.58 10.35
CA PHE A 78 -12.96 3.35 10.70
C PHE A 78 -12.55 2.56 9.45
N GLY A 79 -13.46 2.41 8.49
CA GLY A 79 -13.19 1.79 7.20
C GLY A 79 -12.09 2.50 6.41
N LEU A 80 -12.08 3.84 6.40
CA LEU A 80 -11.02 4.62 5.74
C LEU A 80 -9.66 4.44 6.41
N VAL A 81 -9.61 4.43 7.75
CA VAL A 81 -8.34 4.21 8.46
C VAL A 81 -7.83 2.79 8.21
N ILE A 82 -8.70 1.77 8.28
CA ILE A 82 -8.32 0.39 7.93
C ILE A 82 -7.86 0.30 6.47
N GLY A 83 -8.55 0.96 5.54
CA GLY A 83 -8.16 0.99 4.13
C GLY A 83 -6.79 1.63 3.91
N ALA A 84 -6.53 2.76 4.58
CA ALA A 84 -5.24 3.44 4.54
C ALA A 84 -4.11 2.57 5.13
N LEU A 85 -4.38 1.89 6.25
CA LEU A 85 -3.46 0.93 6.86
C LEU A 85 -3.19 -0.27 5.94
N ALA A 86 -4.22 -0.82 5.31
CA ALA A 86 -4.06 -1.93 4.36
C ALA A 86 -3.21 -1.51 3.15
N LEU A 87 -3.39 -0.29 2.63
CA LEU A 87 -2.54 0.27 1.57
C LEU A 87 -1.11 0.51 2.05
N SER A 88 -0.92 1.01 3.28
CA SER A 88 0.40 1.13 3.93
C SER A 88 1.10 -0.22 3.98
N PHE A 89 0.43 -1.26 4.49
CA PHE A 89 0.94 -2.63 4.52
C PHE A 89 1.26 -3.19 3.13
N LEU A 90 0.41 -2.92 2.13
CA LEU A 90 0.66 -3.36 0.77
C LEU A 90 1.89 -2.64 0.17
N GLY A 91 2.06 -1.35 0.45
CA GLY A 91 3.25 -0.59 0.07
C GLY A 91 4.51 -1.11 0.75
N ILE A 92 4.46 -1.42 2.06
CA ILE A 92 5.57 -2.04 2.79
C ILE A 92 5.88 -3.43 2.22
N PHE A 93 4.86 -4.22 1.92
CA PHE A 93 5.03 -5.55 1.34
C PHE A 93 5.64 -5.49 -0.07
N ASP A 94 5.16 -4.58 -0.90
CA ASP A 94 5.70 -4.33 -2.23
C ASP A 94 7.15 -3.85 -2.16
N LEU A 95 7.45 -2.91 -1.25
CA LEU A 95 8.80 -2.45 -0.95
C LEU A 95 9.67 -3.63 -0.48
N LEU A 96 9.18 -4.49 0.41
CA LEU A 96 9.91 -5.68 0.86
C LEU A 96 10.17 -6.66 -0.28
N GLN A 97 9.21 -6.86 -1.19
CA GLN A 97 9.37 -7.75 -2.34
C GLN A 97 10.34 -7.20 -3.39
N HIS A 98 10.36 -5.88 -3.59
CA HIS A 98 11.14 -5.25 -4.67
C HIS A 98 12.48 -4.69 -4.19
N ALA A 99 12.59 -4.26 -2.93
CA ALA A 99 13.84 -3.80 -2.32
C ALA A 99 14.71 -4.94 -1.80
N VAL A 100 14.17 -6.18 -1.69
CA VAL A 100 14.95 -7.38 -1.35
C VAL A 100 15.06 -8.30 -2.58
N PRO A 101 15.86 -7.97 -3.59
CA PRO A 101 16.27 -8.93 -4.60
C PRO A 101 17.28 -9.90 -3.95
N ASP A 102 16.74 -10.96 -3.34
CA ASP A 102 17.42 -12.01 -2.55
C ASP A 102 18.07 -11.58 -1.22
N PRO A 103 18.01 -12.46 -0.20
CA PRO A 103 18.69 -12.23 1.07
C PRO A 103 20.20 -12.12 0.83
N ILE A 104 20.74 -10.91 0.93
CA ILE A 104 22.17 -10.74 1.19
C ILE A 104 22.35 -11.19 2.65
N PRO A 105 23.12 -12.26 2.94
CA PRO A 105 23.15 -12.83 4.29
C PRO A 105 23.79 -11.95 5.38
N LEU A 106 24.18 -10.69 5.12
CA LEU A 106 24.91 -9.89 6.13
C LEU A 106 24.69 -8.36 6.10
N THR A 107 24.02 -7.78 5.11
CA THR A 107 23.58 -6.39 5.25
C THR A 107 22.22 -6.43 5.90
N SER A 108 22.17 -6.08 7.20
CA SER A 108 20.93 -5.81 7.90
C SER A 108 20.08 -4.94 6.99
N VAL A 109 19.04 -5.52 6.38
CA VAL A 109 17.88 -4.75 5.91
C VAL A 109 17.64 -3.76 7.03
N ASN A 110 17.60 -2.47 6.75
CA ASN A 110 17.38 -1.44 7.76
C ASN A 110 16.04 -1.77 8.45
N GLU A 111 16.07 -2.64 9.45
CA GLU A 111 14.97 -3.06 10.32
C GLU A 111 14.15 -1.85 10.75
N PRO A 112 14.74 -0.68 11.08
CA PRO A 112 13.93 0.50 11.37
C PRO A 112 13.03 0.94 10.22
N ALA A 113 13.41 0.81 8.95
CA ALA A 113 12.59 1.26 7.82
C ALA A 113 11.29 0.43 7.67
N VAL A 114 11.31 -0.83 8.09
CA VAL A 114 10.15 -1.74 8.01
C VAL A 114 9.37 -1.73 9.33
N LEU A 115 10.06 -1.71 10.47
CA LEU A 115 9.43 -1.72 11.80
C LEU A 115 8.77 -0.39 12.14
N THR A 116 9.37 0.75 11.76
CA THR A 116 8.82 2.07 12.08
C THR A 116 7.39 2.26 11.56
N PRO A 117 7.07 2.00 10.28
CA PRO A 117 5.71 2.17 9.80
C PRO A 117 4.73 1.19 10.47
N ILE A 118 5.13 -0.05 10.75
CA ILE A 118 4.29 -1.02 11.47
C ILE A 118 3.96 -0.52 12.89
N VAL A 119 4.95 -0.02 13.63
CA VAL A 119 4.75 0.51 14.98
C VAL A 119 3.87 1.75 14.96
N VAL A 120 4.09 2.64 13.98
CA VAL A 120 3.28 3.85 13.78
C VAL A 120 1.83 3.50 13.46
N ASP A 121 1.60 2.51 12.62
CA ASP A 121 0.28 2.00 12.24
C ASP A 121 -0.46 1.41 13.45
N LEU A 122 0.22 0.62 14.29
CA LEU A 122 -0.34 0.11 15.54
C LEU A 122 -0.69 1.23 16.54
N MET A 123 0.18 2.24 16.66
CA MET A 123 -0.06 3.41 17.49
C MET A 123 -1.27 4.22 17.00
N ALA A 124 -1.45 4.34 15.68
CA ALA A 124 -2.60 4.99 15.07
C ALA A 124 -3.91 4.23 15.37
N ILE A 125 -3.89 2.89 15.27
CA ILE A 125 -5.06 2.05 15.65
C ILE A 125 -5.41 2.25 17.13
N ALA A 126 -4.42 2.23 18.02
CA ALA A 126 -4.64 2.44 19.46
C ALA A 126 -5.21 3.84 19.75
N ALA A 127 -4.66 4.88 19.12
CA ALA A 127 -5.16 6.25 19.25
C ALA A 127 -6.60 6.40 18.72
N LEU A 128 -6.91 5.76 17.59
CA LEU A 128 -8.26 5.75 17.03
C LEU A 128 -9.23 5.00 17.96
N ALA A 129 -8.84 3.84 18.49
CA ALA A 129 -9.65 3.08 19.43
C ALA A 129 -9.98 3.90 20.69
N GLU A 130 -9.02 4.66 21.20
CA GLU A 130 -9.24 5.51 22.38
C GLU A 130 -10.14 6.73 22.06
N LEU A 131 -10.03 7.31 20.87
CA LEU A 131 -10.94 8.38 20.42
C LEU A 131 -12.37 7.89 20.19
N LEU A 132 -12.52 6.66 19.70
CA LEU A 132 -13.81 6.04 19.43
C LEU A 132 -14.44 5.40 20.66
N ARG A 133 -13.67 5.20 21.73
CA ARG A 133 -14.15 4.66 22.99
C ARG A 133 -15.34 5.51 23.44
N PRO A 134 -16.56 4.93 23.52
CA PRO A 134 -17.71 5.67 23.98
C PRO A 134 -17.34 6.22 25.35
N GLY A 135 -17.32 7.56 25.48
CA GLY A 135 -17.05 8.18 26.77
C GLY A 135 -18.03 7.56 27.75
N LEU A 136 -17.52 6.75 28.68
CA LEU A 136 -18.32 6.15 29.74
C LEU A 136 -19.20 7.28 30.27
N PRO A 137 -20.54 7.17 30.16
CA PRO A 137 -21.41 8.29 30.45
C PRO A 137 -21.14 8.71 31.90
N ALA A 138 -20.44 9.83 32.06
CA ALA A 138 -20.13 10.43 33.36
C ALA A 138 -21.42 10.75 34.14
N HIS A 139 -22.57 10.70 33.47
CA HIS A 139 -23.90 10.82 34.04
C HIS A 139 -24.34 9.67 34.97
N ARG A 140 -23.69 8.50 34.97
CA ARG A 140 -24.09 7.42 35.91
C ARG A 140 -23.40 7.49 37.26
N ALA A 141 -22.28 8.19 37.38
CA ALA A 141 -21.56 8.34 38.66
C ALA A 141 -22.13 9.44 39.56
N ASN A 142 -22.89 10.39 39.00
CA ASN A 142 -23.61 11.43 39.75
C ASN A 142 -25.11 11.17 39.91
N GLN A 143 -25.62 10.05 39.38
CA GLN A 143 -26.80 9.45 39.99
C GLN A 143 -26.34 8.81 41.29
N THR A 144 -26.12 9.64 42.31
CA THR A 144 -26.36 9.21 43.68
C THR A 144 -27.69 8.46 43.59
N PRO A 145 -27.75 7.16 43.91
CA PRO A 145 -29.03 6.51 44.00
C PRO A 145 -29.86 7.43 44.87
N HIS A 146 -30.93 7.99 44.33
CA HIS A 146 -32.00 8.49 45.16
C HIS A 146 -32.41 7.25 45.92
N ILE A 147 -31.75 7.01 47.06
CA ILE A 147 -32.31 6.25 48.15
C ILE A 147 -33.63 6.99 48.33
N PRO A 148 -34.78 6.40 47.96
CA PRO A 148 -36.03 7.02 48.29
C PRO A 148 -35.91 7.23 49.79
N HIS A 149 -35.85 8.49 50.23
CA HIS A 149 -35.98 8.79 51.63
C HIS A 149 -37.26 8.08 52.01
N ALA A 150 -37.11 6.99 52.77
CA ALA A 150 -38.21 6.35 53.44
C ALA A 150 -38.74 7.46 54.33
N GLU A 151 -39.73 8.16 53.80
CA GLU A 151 -40.58 9.09 54.49
C GLU A 151 -41.01 8.31 55.72
N ALA A 152 -40.39 8.65 56.86
CA ALA A 152 -40.73 8.07 58.13
C ALA A 152 -42.21 8.36 58.31
N ARG A 153 -43.05 7.37 58.04
CA ARG A 153 -44.46 7.39 58.36
C ARG A 153 -44.53 7.58 59.87
N THR A 154 -44.68 8.84 60.27
CA THR A 154 -45.16 9.19 61.60
C THR A 154 -46.53 8.55 61.72
N ALA A 155 -46.61 7.49 62.53
CA ALA A 155 -47.84 6.79 62.81
C ALA A 155 -48.89 7.79 63.32
N PRO A 156 -50.12 7.82 62.77
CA PRO A 156 -51.18 8.61 63.35
C PRO A 156 -51.62 7.95 64.67
N ALA A 157 -51.73 8.76 65.72
CA ALA A 157 -52.33 8.36 66.98
C ALA A 157 -53.79 7.88 66.78
N PRO A 158 -54.29 6.92 67.59
CA PRO A 158 -55.67 6.49 67.53
C PRO A 158 -56.57 7.62 68.01
N ARG A 159 -57.40 8.16 67.11
CA ARG A 159 -58.43 9.14 67.46
C ARG A 159 -59.79 8.47 67.38
N THR A 160 -60.45 8.49 68.53
CA THR A 160 -61.79 8.02 68.85
C THR A 160 -62.84 8.70 67.97
N ASP A 161 -63.79 7.89 67.50
CA ASP A 161 -65.16 8.15 67.07
C ASP A 161 -65.58 9.58 66.70
N ASP A 162 -65.96 9.75 65.43
CA ASP A 162 -66.94 10.76 65.03
C ASP A 162 -67.84 10.19 63.90
N PRO A 163 -69.11 9.83 64.16
CA PRO A 163 -70.04 9.46 63.13
C PRO A 163 -70.76 10.74 62.68
N HIS A 164 -70.45 11.22 61.47
CA HIS A 164 -71.32 11.98 60.56
C HIS A 164 -70.45 12.86 59.65
N ARG A 165 -69.98 12.33 58.51
CA ARG A 165 -69.81 13.19 57.33
C ARG A 165 -69.86 12.44 56.01
N THR A 166 -70.97 12.67 55.35
CA THR A 166 -71.32 12.37 53.96
C THR A 166 -70.33 13.01 52.99
N GLU A 167 -70.06 12.30 51.89
CA GLU A 167 -69.78 12.81 50.54
C GLU A 167 -68.51 13.66 50.27
N LEU A 168 -67.60 13.14 49.42
CA LEU A 168 -67.51 13.53 47.99
C LEU A 168 -66.30 12.90 47.29
N LEU A 169 -66.57 12.46 46.06
CA LEU A 169 -65.67 11.86 45.09
C LEU A 169 -64.40 12.67 44.84
N ARG A 170 -63.25 11.99 44.73
CA ARG A 170 -62.22 12.33 43.73
C ARG A 170 -61.41 11.11 43.30
N THR A 171 -61.91 10.43 42.28
CA THR A 171 -61.20 9.37 41.56
C THR A 171 -60.04 10.00 40.78
N VAL A 172 -58.81 9.75 41.22
CA VAL A 172 -57.59 10.11 40.47
C VAL A 172 -57.32 9.00 39.45
N PRO A 173 -57.18 9.30 38.14
CA PRO A 173 -56.91 8.28 37.14
C PRO A 173 -55.44 7.85 37.19
N ALA A 174 -55.23 6.54 37.15
CA ALA A 174 -53.93 5.91 37.02
C ALA A 174 -53.26 6.28 35.67
N PRO A 175 -51.92 6.43 35.61
CA PRO A 175 -51.23 6.66 34.35
C PRO A 175 -51.32 5.42 33.44
N ARG A 176 -51.85 5.62 32.24
CA ARG A 176 -51.84 4.66 31.13
C ARG A 176 -50.40 4.33 30.74
N ARG A 177 -50.03 3.07 30.92
CA ARG A 177 -48.86 2.45 30.30
C ARG A 177 -49.19 2.26 28.81
N THR A 178 -48.55 3.03 27.95
CA THR A 178 -48.61 2.83 26.50
C THR A 178 -47.68 1.69 26.14
N ASP A 179 -48.22 0.47 26.11
CA ASP A 179 -47.63 -0.66 25.40
C ASP A 179 -47.79 -0.39 23.89
N GLY A 180 -46.70 -0.01 23.24
CA GLY A 180 -46.64 0.12 21.79
C GLY A 180 -46.70 -1.25 21.10
N PRO A 181 -47.25 -1.34 19.88
CA PRO A 181 -47.37 -2.61 19.17
C PRO A 181 -46.00 -3.15 18.77
N HIS A 182 -45.70 -4.35 19.27
CA HIS A 182 -44.60 -5.18 18.80
C HIS A 182 -44.75 -5.43 17.29
N THR A 183 -43.84 -4.87 16.51
CA THR A 183 -43.64 -5.28 15.11
C THR A 183 -42.95 -6.65 15.13
N PRO A 184 -43.54 -7.70 14.53
CA PRO A 184 -42.85 -8.99 14.42
C PRO A 184 -41.65 -8.84 13.47
N VAL A 185 -40.46 -9.08 14.02
CA VAL A 185 -39.21 -9.19 13.26
C VAL A 185 -39.31 -10.39 12.32
N PRO A 186 -39.08 -10.23 11.00
CA PRO A 186 -39.09 -11.37 10.08
C PRO A 186 -37.90 -12.30 10.40
N ALA A 187 -38.22 -13.59 10.53
CA ALA A 187 -37.25 -14.66 10.75
C ALA A 187 -36.19 -14.64 9.63
N ARG A 188 -34.91 -14.55 10.01
CA ARG A 188 -33.79 -14.75 9.09
C ARG A 188 -33.80 -16.20 8.59
N PRO A 189 -33.67 -16.44 7.28
CA PRO A 189 -33.53 -17.78 6.75
C PRO A 189 -32.23 -18.41 7.24
N HIS A 190 -32.34 -19.64 7.74
CA HIS A 190 -31.25 -20.48 8.18
C HIS A 190 -30.27 -20.71 7.02
N THR A 191 -29.04 -20.25 7.19
CA THR A 191 -27.93 -20.62 6.31
C THR A 191 -27.52 -22.04 6.68
N THR A 192 -27.63 -22.95 5.73
CA THR A 192 -27.15 -24.33 5.86
C THR A 192 -25.63 -24.34 6.04
N PRO A 193 -25.08 -25.23 6.90
CA PRO A 193 -23.63 -25.39 7.03
C PRO A 193 -23.07 -25.95 5.72
N ARG A 194 -22.11 -25.22 5.16
CA ARG A 194 -21.32 -25.61 3.99
C ARG A 194 -20.52 -26.88 4.33
N THR A 195 -20.77 -27.95 3.61
CA THR A 195 -19.98 -29.19 3.62
C THR A 195 -18.51 -28.84 3.38
N GLN A 196 -17.68 -29.21 4.35
CA GLN A 196 -16.24 -29.09 4.31
C GLN A 196 -15.72 -30.15 3.33
N GLU A 197 -15.24 -29.73 2.16
CA GLU A 197 -14.52 -30.57 1.22
C GLU A 197 -13.25 -31.13 1.88
N ALA A 198 -13.05 -32.43 1.71
CA ALA A 198 -11.94 -33.19 2.27
C ALA A 198 -10.58 -32.67 1.76
N PRO A 199 -9.48 -32.88 2.52
CA PRO A 199 -8.14 -32.50 2.09
C PRO A 199 -7.78 -33.22 0.78
N GLN A 200 -7.44 -32.44 -0.25
CA GLN A 200 -6.84 -33.00 -1.46
C GLN A 200 -5.46 -33.57 -1.11
N THR A 201 -5.36 -34.89 -1.19
CA THR A 201 -4.12 -35.63 -1.08
C THR A 201 -3.24 -35.28 -2.29
N PHE A 202 -2.15 -34.56 -2.05
CA PHE A 202 -1.13 -34.34 -3.07
C PHE A 202 -0.46 -35.68 -3.44
N PRO A 203 -0.28 -36.00 -4.72
CA PRO A 203 0.43 -37.20 -5.13
C PRO A 203 1.91 -37.09 -4.74
N ALA A 204 2.47 -38.21 -4.27
CA ALA A 204 3.86 -38.34 -3.84
C ALA A 204 4.85 -37.98 -4.98
N PRO A 205 6.03 -37.42 -4.66
CA PRO A 205 7.05 -37.15 -5.66
C PRO A 205 7.54 -38.46 -6.28
N HIS A 206 7.59 -38.51 -7.61
CA HIS A 206 8.22 -39.58 -8.35
C HIS A 206 9.69 -39.72 -7.94
N ALA A 207 10.06 -40.91 -7.47
CA ALA A 207 11.45 -41.30 -7.27
C ALA A 207 12.14 -41.36 -8.65
N GLU A 208 13.15 -40.51 -8.81
CA GLU A 208 14.05 -40.48 -9.96
C GLU A 208 14.90 -41.77 -9.98
N PRO A 209 14.99 -42.47 -11.13
CA PRO A 209 15.80 -43.69 -11.24
C PRO A 209 17.29 -43.36 -11.19
N PRO A 210 18.13 -44.22 -10.56
CA PRO A 210 19.56 -43.99 -10.45
C PRO A 210 20.24 -44.03 -11.83
N ALA A 211 21.04 -43.00 -12.11
CA ALA A 211 21.86 -42.92 -13.30
C ALA A 211 22.90 -44.06 -13.36
N PRO A 212 23.15 -44.67 -14.52
CA PRO A 212 24.19 -45.67 -14.66
C PRO A 212 25.57 -45.04 -14.55
N ALA A 213 26.39 -45.63 -13.68
CA ALA A 213 27.83 -45.41 -13.61
C ALA A 213 28.46 -45.81 -14.94
N GLY A 214 29.06 -44.83 -15.63
CA GLY A 214 29.85 -45.04 -16.83
C GLY A 214 31.10 -44.16 -16.75
N GLU A 215 32.21 -44.80 -16.38
CA GLU A 215 33.57 -44.29 -16.53
C GLU A 215 33.80 -43.73 -17.93
N ARG A 216 34.37 -42.52 -18.01
CA ARG A 216 35.33 -42.14 -19.05
C ARG A 216 36.19 -40.98 -18.57
N GLU A 217 37.45 -41.33 -18.30
CA GLU A 217 38.59 -40.44 -18.11
C GLU A 217 38.89 -39.57 -19.36
N PRO A 218 39.68 -38.49 -19.21
CA PRO A 218 39.54 -37.26 -19.98
C PRO A 218 40.40 -37.23 -21.24
N ALA A 219 39.85 -36.66 -22.31
CA ALA A 219 40.65 -36.06 -23.37
C ALA A 219 40.78 -34.56 -23.07
N SER A 220 41.99 -34.15 -22.71
CA SER A 220 42.41 -32.76 -22.57
C SER A 220 42.15 -32.00 -23.88
N PRO A 221 41.30 -30.96 -23.92
CA PRO A 221 41.27 -30.07 -25.07
C PRO A 221 42.51 -29.18 -25.05
N ALA A 222 43.19 -29.10 -26.20
CA ALA A 222 44.27 -28.18 -26.47
C ALA A 222 43.83 -26.72 -26.25
N PRO A 223 44.76 -25.79 -25.96
CA PRO A 223 44.44 -24.38 -25.79
C PRO A 223 44.01 -23.81 -27.15
N HIS A 224 42.74 -23.42 -27.27
CA HIS A 224 42.31 -22.54 -28.35
C HIS A 224 42.77 -21.11 -28.00
N ASP A 225 43.92 -20.72 -28.55
CA ASP A 225 44.33 -19.33 -28.65
C ASP A 225 43.30 -18.54 -29.47
N SER A 226 42.38 -17.90 -28.78
CA SER A 226 41.50 -16.87 -29.36
C SER A 226 42.30 -15.55 -29.46
N PRO A 227 42.58 -15.01 -30.66
CA PRO A 227 43.43 -13.81 -30.82
C PRO A 227 42.80 -12.48 -30.37
N HIS A 228 41.63 -12.49 -29.74
CA HIS A 228 40.85 -11.26 -29.49
C HIS A 228 40.79 -10.77 -28.03
N ALA A 229 41.51 -11.41 -27.08
CA ALA A 229 41.55 -10.96 -25.68
C ALA A 229 42.68 -9.96 -25.33
N ALA A 230 43.36 -9.39 -26.32
CA ALA A 230 44.60 -8.61 -26.10
C ALA A 230 44.51 -7.09 -26.30
N ALA A 231 43.37 -6.52 -26.74
CA ALA A 231 43.31 -5.10 -27.12
C ALA A 231 42.52 -4.17 -26.19
N ALA A 232 42.04 -4.62 -25.03
CA ALA A 232 41.26 -3.79 -24.09
C ALA A 232 41.88 -3.67 -22.68
N ARG A 233 43.17 -3.99 -22.51
CA ARG A 233 43.88 -3.81 -21.23
C ARG A 233 44.59 -2.46 -21.21
N GLY A 234 43.84 -1.44 -20.79
CA GLY A 234 44.36 -0.09 -20.60
C GLY A 234 43.34 0.95 -20.16
N ALA A 235 42.05 0.61 -20.07
CA ALA A 235 41.09 1.48 -19.41
C ALA A 235 41.32 1.38 -17.90
N THR A 236 42.10 2.30 -17.35
CA THR A 236 42.17 2.58 -15.92
C THR A 236 40.74 2.69 -15.41
N VAL A 237 40.29 1.67 -14.65
CA VAL A 237 39.00 1.70 -13.96
C VAL A 237 39.14 2.74 -12.86
N THR A 238 38.95 4.00 -13.23
CA THR A 238 38.68 5.06 -12.27
C THR A 238 37.39 4.63 -11.59
N SER A 239 37.49 4.15 -10.35
CA SER A 239 36.35 4.03 -9.46
C SER A 239 35.79 5.44 -9.31
N ILE A 240 34.80 5.77 -10.14
CA ILE A 240 34.08 7.03 -10.08
C ILE A 240 33.29 6.94 -8.78
N ASN A 241 33.75 7.66 -7.75
CA ASN A 241 33.10 7.81 -6.45
C ASN A 241 31.73 8.54 -6.51
N GLY A 242 31.07 8.55 -7.67
CA GLY A 242 29.65 8.78 -7.79
C GLY A 242 29.03 7.46 -8.22
N ALA A 243 28.38 6.76 -7.29
CA ALA A 243 27.69 5.51 -7.58
C ALA A 243 26.69 5.77 -8.71
N ALA A 244 27.04 5.35 -9.93
CA ALA A 244 26.20 5.57 -11.10
C ALA A 244 24.82 5.00 -10.81
N THR A 245 23.79 5.81 -11.02
CA THR A 245 22.43 5.43 -10.64
C THR A 245 21.98 4.19 -11.41
N ARG A 246 20.95 3.50 -10.89
CA ARG A 246 20.34 2.34 -11.55
C ARG A 246 19.99 2.61 -13.02
N ALA A 247 19.52 3.83 -13.31
CA ALA A 247 19.15 4.30 -14.65
C ALA A 247 20.38 4.58 -15.55
N GLU A 248 21.48 5.07 -14.98
CA GLU A 248 22.72 5.29 -15.73
C GLU A 248 23.33 3.97 -16.22
N TRP A 249 23.31 2.93 -15.38
CA TRP A 249 23.80 1.61 -15.80
C TRP A 249 22.94 0.98 -16.89
N SER A 250 21.61 1.09 -16.83
CA SER A 250 20.75 0.59 -17.91
C SER A 250 20.96 1.38 -19.21
N ALA A 251 21.07 2.71 -19.14
CA ALA A 251 21.35 3.54 -20.31
C ALA A 251 22.69 3.20 -20.95
N ARG A 252 23.74 3.01 -20.14
CA ARG A 252 25.07 2.59 -20.61
C ARG A 252 25.04 1.22 -21.31
N ILE A 253 24.36 0.23 -20.74
CA ILE A 253 24.21 -1.09 -21.38
C ILE A 253 23.38 -0.99 -22.67
N ALA A 254 22.36 -0.12 -22.70
CA ALA A 254 21.55 0.11 -23.90
C ALA A 254 22.37 0.77 -25.02
N ASP A 255 23.30 1.67 -24.69
CA ASP A 255 24.29 2.20 -25.65
C ASP A 255 25.20 1.09 -26.18
N GLU A 256 25.76 0.23 -25.31
CA GLU A 256 26.62 -0.89 -25.73
C GLU A 256 25.89 -1.85 -26.69
N ILE A 257 24.61 -2.16 -26.42
CA ILE A 257 23.76 -2.99 -27.30
C ILE A 257 23.55 -2.30 -28.67
N ARG A 258 23.26 -0.99 -28.68
CA ARG A 258 23.07 -0.23 -29.92
C ARG A 258 24.36 -0.16 -30.75
N THR A 259 25.50 0.08 -30.12
CA THR A 259 26.81 0.11 -30.79
C THR A 259 27.13 -1.24 -31.43
N ALA A 260 26.97 -2.35 -30.70
CA ALA A 260 27.21 -3.68 -31.27
C ALA A 260 26.33 -3.94 -32.50
N ARG A 261 25.06 -3.53 -32.45
CA ARG A 261 24.13 -3.68 -33.57
C ARG A 261 24.49 -2.82 -34.77
N ALA A 262 24.91 -1.56 -34.54
CA ALA A 262 25.39 -0.68 -35.59
C ALA A 262 26.63 -1.25 -36.29
N ASP A 263 27.48 -1.97 -35.55
CA ASP A 263 28.63 -2.71 -36.07
C ASP A 263 28.26 -4.05 -36.75
N GLY A 264 26.97 -4.40 -36.83
CA GLY A 264 26.50 -5.67 -37.37
C GLY A 264 26.80 -6.89 -36.49
N ARG A 265 27.13 -6.69 -35.21
CA ARG A 265 27.43 -7.75 -34.24
C ARG A 265 26.26 -7.99 -33.30
N THR A 266 26.14 -9.22 -32.80
CA THR A 266 25.21 -9.55 -31.72
C THR A 266 25.86 -9.21 -30.38
N TRP A 267 25.17 -8.40 -29.56
CA TRP A 267 25.62 -8.12 -28.20
C TRP A 267 25.25 -9.29 -27.27
N GLU A 268 26.25 -9.86 -26.60
CA GLU A 268 26.07 -10.87 -25.56
C GLU A 268 26.55 -10.33 -24.20
N PRO A 269 25.78 -10.52 -23.12
CA PRO A 269 26.17 -10.05 -21.80
C PRO A 269 27.32 -10.89 -21.21
N ASP A 270 28.46 -10.26 -20.95
CA ASP A 270 29.49 -10.80 -20.06
C ASP A 270 29.14 -10.43 -18.62
N TYR A 271 28.45 -11.35 -17.92
CA TYR A 271 28.02 -11.11 -16.56
C TYR A 271 29.18 -11.01 -15.57
N ASP A 272 30.31 -11.68 -15.82
CA ASP A 272 31.47 -11.61 -14.93
C ASP A 272 32.14 -10.24 -15.03
N ASP A 273 32.30 -9.70 -16.24
CA ASP A 273 32.74 -8.31 -16.45
C ASP A 273 31.77 -7.29 -15.83
N LEU A 274 30.46 -7.46 -16.04
CA LEU A 274 29.45 -6.58 -15.46
C LEU A 274 29.49 -6.60 -13.93
N MET A 275 29.63 -7.77 -13.31
CA MET A 275 29.77 -7.88 -11.86
C MET A 275 31.07 -7.22 -11.38
N ALA A 276 32.20 -7.39 -12.09
CA ALA A 276 33.47 -6.77 -11.75
C ALA A 276 33.43 -5.23 -11.87
N ARG A 277 32.79 -4.70 -12.91
CA ARG A 277 32.67 -3.25 -13.16
C ARG A 277 31.71 -2.56 -12.19
N THR A 278 30.66 -3.25 -11.79
CA THR A 278 29.56 -2.64 -11.02
C THR A 278 29.61 -2.96 -9.53
N GLY A 279 30.25 -4.05 -9.14
CA GLY A 279 30.24 -4.58 -7.77
C GLY A 279 28.91 -5.21 -7.35
N PHE A 280 27.94 -5.33 -8.26
CA PHE A 280 26.64 -5.96 -7.98
C PHE A 280 26.63 -7.45 -8.34
N LYS A 281 25.67 -8.18 -7.78
CA LYS A 281 25.47 -9.61 -8.05
C LYS A 281 24.86 -9.85 -9.43
N ARG A 282 25.04 -11.06 -9.95
CA ARG A 282 24.51 -11.54 -11.23
C ARG A 282 23.02 -11.21 -11.45
N ARG A 283 22.15 -11.48 -10.48
CA ARG A 283 20.69 -11.21 -10.61
C ARG A 283 20.39 -9.73 -10.87
N TRP A 284 21.14 -8.82 -10.25
CA TRP A 284 20.99 -7.39 -10.49
C TRP A 284 21.46 -7.03 -11.90
N CYS A 285 22.59 -7.58 -12.34
CA CYS A 285 23.12 -7.38 -13.70
C CYS A 285 22.14 -7.90 -14.76
N GLU A 286 21.57 -9.10 -14.58
CA GLU A 286 20.54 -9.67 -15.46
C GLU A 286 19.32 -8.75 -15.58
N ALA A 287 18.84 -8.19 -14.47
CA ALA A 287 17.75 -7.21 -14.49
C ALA A 287 18.13 -5.93 -15.24
N ARG A 288 19.36 -5.41 -15.09
CA ARG A 288 19.83 -4.23 -15.86
C ARG A 288 19.87 -4.53 -17.35
N VAL A 289 20.38 -5.70 -17.74
CA VAL A 289 20.46 -6.13 -19.13
C VAL A 289 19.07 -6.24 -19.73
N GLN A 290 18.10 -6.78 -18.99
CA GLN A 290 16.72 -6.90 -19.46
C GLN A 290 16.04 -5.54 -19.65
N GLU A 291 16.25 -4.60 -18.74
CA GLU A 291 15.76 -3.22 -18.89
C GLU A 291 16.39 -2.52 -20.08
N ALA A 292 17.72 -2.61 -20.24
CA ALA A 292 18.44 -2.05 -21.37
C ALA A 292 17.94 -2.61 -22.72
N ARG A 293 17.73 -3.93 -22.81
CA ARG A 293 17.13 -4.57 -24.00
C ARG A 293 15.73 -4.04 -24.30
N THR A 294 14.91 -3.85 -23.27
CA THR A 294 13.55 -3.30 -23.41
C THR A 294 13.58 -1.87 -23.92
N GLU A 295 14.51 -1.06 -23.41
CA GLU A 295 14.71 0.32 -23.85
C GLU A 295 15.15 0.39 -25.32
N VAL A 296 16.13 -0.41 -25.73
CA VAL A 296 16.56 -0.49 -27.14
C VAL A 296 15.40 -0.90 -28.04
N ALA A 297 14.64 -1.93 -27.67
CA ALA A 297 13.48 -2.37 -28.46
C ALA A 297 12.39 -1.29 -28.57
N ARG A 298 12.21 -0.46 -27.53
CA ARG A 298 11.29 0.69 -27.56
C ARG A 298 11.79 1.77 -28.53
N THR A 299 13.07 2.08 -28.50
CA THR A 299 13.70 3.06 -29.41
C THR A 299 13.62 2.62 -30.86
N ASP A 300 13.93 1.35 -31.15
CA ASP A 300 13.82 0.78 -32.51
C ASP A 300 12.38 0.88 -33.04
N ARG A 301 11.39 0.57 -32.19
CA ARG A 301 9.97 0.68 -32.56
C ARG A 301 9.58 2.13 -32.83
N ALA A 302 10.07 3.07 -32.02
CA ALA A 302 9.81 4.49 -32.22
C ALA A 302 10.43 5.02 -33.53
N GLU A 303 11.63 4.54 -33.88
CA GLU A 303 12.29 4.87 -35.13
C GLU A 303 11.57 4.26 -36.34
N ALA A 304 11.18 2.99 -36.26
CA ALA A 304 10.40 2.33 -37.31
C ALA A 304 9.01 2.96 -37.53
N ALA A 305 8.42 3.56 -36.49
CA ALA A 305 7.15 4.25 -36.56
C ALA A 305 7.25 5.69 -37.08
N ARG A 306 8.46 6.26 -37.20
CA ARG A 306 8.62 7.59 -37.83
C ARG A 306 8.16 7.47 -39.27
N PRO A 307 7.15 8.27 -39.70
CA PRO A 307 6.78 8.33 -41.10
C PRO A 307 8.05 8.61 -41.89
N ARG A 308 8.36 7.75 -42.87
CA ARG A 308 9.40 8.10 -43.85
C ARG A 308 8.93 9.42 -44.45
N GLU A 309 9.65 10.50 -44.16
CA GLU A 309 9.43 11.74 -44.87
C GLU A 309 9.42 11.38 -46.35
N PRO A 310 8.37 11.74 -47.10
CA PRO A 310 8.32 11.44 -48.51
C PRO A 310 9.60 12.01 -49.10
N HIS A 311 10.50 11.11 -49.51
CA HIS A 311 11.67 11.52 -50.27
C HIS A 311 11.11 12.36 -51.40
N ALA A 312 11.52 13.63 -51.44
CA ALA A 312 11.26 14.50 -52.56
C ALA A 312 12.12 14.00 -53.74
N ASP A 313 11.86 12.76 -54.18
CA ASP A 313 12.22 12.23 -55.49
C ASP A 313 11.33 12.98 -56.49
N GLY A 314 11.67 14.23 -56.78
CA GLY A 314 10.74 15.09 -57.50
C GLY A 314 11.29 16.35 -58.12
N ASP A 315 12.45 16.84 -57.72
CA ASP A 315 13.15 17.90 -58.47
C ASP A 315 14.34 17.26 -59.20
N ASP A 316 14.02 16.43 -60.19
CA ASP A 316 14.92 16.17 -61.31
C ASP A 316 14.79 17.37 -62.26
N PRO A 317 15.69 18.37 -62.20
CA PRO A 317 15.61 19.55 -63.06
C PRO A 317 15.79 19.20 -64.55
N GLU A 318 16.24 17.98 -64.88
CA GLU A 318 16.57 17.57 -66.24
C GLU A 318 15.33 17.14 -67.05
N ARG A 319 14.15 16.99 -66.41
CA ARG A 319 12.91 16.59 -67.11
C ARG A 319 12.17 17.73 -67.80
N ALA A 320 12.49 18.99 -67.48
CA ALA A 320 11.79 20.15 -68.04
C ALA A 320 12.17 20.45 -69.51
N ASP A 321 13.26 19.89 -70.04
CA ASP A 321 13.79 20.28 -71.36
C ASP A 321 13.41 19.35 -72.52
N ARG A 322 12.69 18.23 -72.28
CA ARG A 322 12.39 17.23 -73.33
C ARG A 322 11.05 17.36 -74.05
N THR A 323 10.23 18.38 -73.78
CA THR A 323 8.88 18.51 -74.40
C THR A 323 8.78 19.52 -75.54
N GLY A 324 9.88 19.96 -76.15
CA GLY A 324 9.83 20.94 -77.23
C GLY A 324 10.56 20.50 -78.49
N THR A 325 9.92 19.72 -79.37
CA THR A 325 9.99 19.83 -80.85
C THR A 325 9.30 18.63 -81.49
N ASP A 326 8.16 18.87 -82.14
CA ASP A 326 7.81 18.34 -83.47
C ASP A 326 6.44 18.90 -83.87
N TYR A 327 6.46 19.95 -84.69
CA TYR A 327 5.34 20.48 -85.48
C TYR A 327 5.83 20.71 -86.90
#